data_AF-A0A661AVW9-F1
#
_entry.id   AF-A0A661AVW9-F1
#
_cell.length_a   1.000
_cell.length_b   1.000
_cell.length_c   1.000
_cell.angle_alpha   90.00
_cell.angle_beta   90.00
_cell.angle_gamma   90.00
#
_symmetry.space_group_name_H-M   'P 1'
#
loop_
_entity.id
_entity.type
_entity.pdbx_description
1 polymer ?
#
loop_
_entity_poly.entity_id
_entity_poly.type
_entity_poly.pdbx_seq_one_letter_code
_entity_poly.pdbx_strand_id
1 'polypeptide(L)'
;MKVLVVGSGIAGIVASVEAAEKGHEVVLVEKKHFAGGMLPRLDIQFPTDACGACQIYPFTGEFPDYCLKRLFHHPDVKVITGGEIEEIEGEGPFNVRIKIIPRGVNEDCTACRKCEEVCPVPGAIYMEYPRPHPVRFAIDWDRCTRCGKCVEVCPENAIDLDEEEKTEEIEVDAIIYTTGFEEIDPETLKEYGYGKYP
;
A
#
# COMPACT_ATOMS: atom_id res chain seq x y z
N MET A 1 8.28 23.42 2.02
CA MET A 1 9.11 22.36 1.44
C MET A 1 8.21 21.22 1.06
N LYS A 2 8.53 20.53 -0.03
CA LYS A 2 7.85 19.33 -0.49
C LYS A 2 8.73 18.12 -0.26
N VAL A 3 8.21 17.11 0.45
CA VAL A 3 8.97 15.94 0.89
C VAL A 3 8.38 14.69 0.26
N LEU A 4 9.23 13.88 -0.36
CA LEU A 4 8.86 12.53 -0.79
C LEU A 4 9.16 11.52 0.31
N VAL A 5 8.20 10.67 0.65
CA VAL A 5 8.38 9.51 1.53
C VAL A 5 8.16 8.23 0.74
N VAL A 6 9.15 7.34 0.73
CA VAL A 6 9.09 6.08 -0.04
C VAL A 6 8.84 4.90 0.91
N GLY A 7 7.66 4.30 0.80
CA GLY A 7 7.17 3.18 1.61
C GLY A 7 6.21 3.62 2.72
N SER A 8 5.10 2.90 2.89
CA SER A 8 4.02 3.20 3.85
C SER A 8 3.99 2.28 5.07
N GLY A 9 5.14 1.72 5.47
CA GLY A 9 5.27 1.08 6.78
C GLY A 9 5.15 2.09 7.92
N ILE A 10 5.21 1.63 9.17
CA ILE A 10 5.14 2.48 10.37
C ILE A 10 6.05 3.71 10.25
N ALA A 11 7.30 3.51 9.85
CA ALA A 11 8.29 4.58 9.71
C ALA A 11 7.86 5.64 8.69
N GLY A 12 7.34 5.23 7.52
CA GLY A 12 6.90 6.16 6.49
C GLY A 12 5.62 6.90 6.85
N ILE A 13 4.70 6.22 7.56
CA ILE A 13 3.48 6.85 8.08
C ILE A 13 3.85 7.97 9.05
N VAL A 14 4.69 7.67 10.06
CA VAL A 14 5.12 8.66 11.06
C VAL A 14 5.88 9.80 10.40
N ALA A 15 6.85 9.51 9.53
CA ALA A 15 7.62 10.53 8.81
C ALA A 15 6.71 11.47 8.01
N SER A 16 5.68 10.93 7.36
CA SER A 16 4.74 11.73 6.57
C SER A 16 3.85 12.61 7.44
N VAL A 17 3.23 12.04 8.47
CA VAL A 17 2.32 12.78 9.35
C VAL A 17 3.07 13.87 10.11
N GLU A 18 4.24 13.57 10.69
CA GLU A 18 5.02 14.57 11.42
C GLU A 18 5.58 15.68 10.51
N ALA A 19 6.03 15.34 9.30
CA ALA A 19 6.49 16.35 8.35
C ALA A 19 5.33 17.28 7.94
N ALA A 20 4.15 16.71 7.72
CA ALA A 20 2.96 17.46 7.36
C ALA A 20 2.48 18.38 8.51
N GLU A 21 2.49 17.88 9.76
CA GLU A 21 2.15 18.68 10.95
C GLU A 21 3.13 19.82 11.22
N LYS A 22 4.36 19.73 10.68
CA LYS A 22 5.36 20.81 10.68
C LYS A 22 5.20 21.79 9.50
N GLY A 23 4.17 21.63 8.67
CA GLY A 23 3.87 22.53 7.56
C GLY A 23 4.64 22.22 6.28
N HIS A 24 5.00 20.95 6.04
CA HIS A 24 5.57 20.51 4.78
C HIS A 24 4.52 19.79 3.92
N GLU A 25 4.54 20.01 2.61
CA GLU A 25 3.76 19.20 1.68
C GLU A 25 4.43 17.84 1.56
N VAL A 26 3.67 16.75 1.68
CA VAL A 26 4.21 15.40 1.63
C VAL A 26 3.57 14.62 0.49
N VAL A 27 4.40 13.97 -0.31
CA VAL A 27 3.98 12.91 -1.22
C VAL A 27 4.51 11.60 -0.66
N LEU A 28 3.62 10.68 -0.27
CA LEU A 28 4.00 9.32 0.11
C LEU A 28 3.75 8.38 -1.06
N VAL A 29 4.75 7.57 -1.41
CA VAL A 29 4.68 6.55 -2.46
C VAL A 29 4.78 5.16 -1.84
N GLU A 30 3.79 4.30 -2.09
CA GLU A 30 3.75 2.90 -1.67
C GLU A 30 3.74 1.99 -2.90
N LYS A 31 4.69 1.05 -2.96
CA LYS A 31 4.85 0.10 -4.07
C LYS A 31 3.62 -0.78 -4.25
N LYS A 32 3.02 -1.24 -3.15
CA LYS A 32 1.81 -2.06 -3.20
C LYS A 32 0.57 -1.19 -3.35
N HIS A 33 -0.55 -1.80 -3.75
CA HIS A 33 -1.83 -1.10 -3.72
C HIS A 33 -2.30 -0.81 -2.28
N PHE A 34 -1.73 -1.47 -1.26
CA PHE A 34 -2.18 -1.39 0.12
C PHE A 34 -1.10 -0.82 1.03
N ALA A 35 -1.47 0.14 1.87
CA ALA A 35 -0.58 0.77 2.83
C ALA A 35 -0.42 -0.02 4.14
N GLY A 36 0.56 0.33 4.96
CA GLY A 36 0.70 -0.17 6.34
C GLY A 36 1.86 -1.14 6.56
N GLY A 37 2.43 -1.68 5.49
CA GLY A 37 3.62 -2.54 5.55
C GLY A 37 3.42 -3.84 6.34
N MET A 38 4.37 -4.15 7.22
CA MET A 38 4.38 -5.41 8.00
C MET A 38 3.44 -5.39 9.20
N LEU A 39 3.25 -4.24 9.85
CA LEU A 39 2.47 -4.11 11.08
C LEU A 39 1.07 -4.74 11.02
N PRO A 40 0.21 -4.47 10.01
CA PRO A 40 -1.12 -5.07 9.96
C PRO A 40 -1.11 -6.59 9.73
N ARG A 41 0.05 -7.18 9.40
CA ARG A 41 0.22 -8.64 9.21
C ARG A 41 0.61 -9.35 10.49
N LEU A 42 1.10 -8.61 11.49
CA LEU A 42 1.42 -9.16 12.80
C LEU A 42 0.12 -9.37 13.58
N ASP A 43 -0.09 -10.59 14.07
CA ASP A 43 -1.22 -10.91 14.93
C ASP A 43 -1.12 -10.13 16.24
N ILE A 44 0.01 -10.30 16.96
CA ILE A 44 0.32 -9.63 18.22
C ILE A 44 1.72 -9.02 18.21
N GLN A 45 1.89 -7.93 18.95
CA GLN A 45 3.16 -7.23 19.11
C GLN A 45 3.64 -7.30 20.56
N PHE A 46 4.89 -7.75 20.73
CA PHE A 46 5.58 -7.57 21.99
C PHE A 46 5.85 -6.07 22.24
N PRO A 47 5.95 -5.61 23.50
CA PRO A 47 5.79 -6.36 24.75
C PRO A 47 4.36 -6.37 25.30
N THR A 48 3.41 -5.73 24.62
CA THR A 48 2.05 -5.48 25.14
C THR A 48 1.01 -6.49 24.67
N ASP A 49 1.41 -7.42 23.80
CA ASP A 49 0.55 -8.34 23.06
C ASP A 49 -0.59 -7.63 22.30
N ALA A 50 -0.34 -6.38 21.89
CA ALA A 50 -1.32 -5.58 21.17
C ALA A 50 -1.45 -6.04 19.71
N CYS A 51 -2.68 -6.10 19.21
CA CYS A 51 -2.93 -6.53 17.83
C CYS A 51 -2.40 -5.53 16.79
N GLY A 52 -1.58 -5.98 15.84
CA GLY A 52 -0.95 -5.15 14.81
C GLY A 52 -1.96 -4.32 14.00
N ALA A 53 -2.98 -4.99 13.47
CA ALA A 53 -4.04 -4.33 12.72
C ALA A 53 -4.84 -3.32 13.56
N CYS A 54 -5.09 -3.61 14.84
CA CYS A 54 -5.80 -2.69 15.74
C CYS A 54 -4.98 -1.46 16.09
N GLN A 55 -3.65 -1.56 16.12
CA GLN A 55 -2.79 -0.42 16.42
C GLN A 55 -2.68 0.53 15.23
N ILE A 56 -2.57 0.01 14.00
CA ILE A 56 -2.47 0.86 12.80
C ILE A 56 -3.83 1.50 12.41
N TYR A 57 -4.93 0.84 12.81
CA TYR A 57 -6.30 1.35 12.72
C TYR A 57 -6.96 1.41 14.10
N PRO A 58 -6.67 2.43 14.91
CA PRO A 58 -7.31 2.57 16.22
C PRO A 58 -8.82 2.71 16.06
N PHE A 59 -9.57 1.84 16.76
CA PHE A 59 -11.03 1.93 16.87
C PHE A 59 -11.47 2.86 18.01
N THR A 60 -10.54 3.23 18.88
CA THR A 60 -10.71 4.16 20.00
C THR A 60 -10.18 5.55 19.62
N GLY A 61 -10.65 6.59 20.31
CA GLY A 61 -10.30 7.99 19.99
C GLY A 61 -8.85 8.41 20.23
N GLU A 62 -7.97 7.48 20.66
CA GLU A 62 -6.54 7.71 20.78
C GLU A 62 -5.87 7.26 19.48
N PHE A 63 -5.36 8.22 18.70
CA PHE A 63 -4.70 7.94 17.43
C PHE A 63 -3.18 7.86 17.63
N PRO A 64 -2.54 6.68 17.44
CA PRO A 64 -1.10 6.60 17.48
C PRO A 64 -0.48 7.35 16.29
N ASP A 65 0.81 7.63 16.36
CA ASP A 65 1.53 8.40 15.34
C ASP A 65 1.61 7.70 13.99
N TYR A 66 1.49 6.38 13.98
CA TYR A 66 1.48 5.55 12.78
C TYR A 66 0.06 5.19 12.30
N CYS A 67 -0.94 6.03 12.58
CA CYS A 67 -2.32 5.79 12.20
C CYS A 67 -2.58 6.02 10.69
N LEU A 68 -3.08 5.01 9.99
CA LEU A 68 -3.44 5.11 8.57
C LEU A 68 -4.55 6.13 8.30
N LYS A 69 -5.49 6.30 9.25
CA LYS A 69 -6.53 7.32 9.10
C LYS A 69 -5.95 8.73 9.11
N ARG A 70 -4.97 9.01 9.99
CA ARG A 70 -4.27 10.30 10.01
C ARG A 70 -3.58 10.54 8.67
N LEU A 71 -2.84 9.55 8.15
CA LEU A 71 -2.16 9.67 6.87
C LEU A 71 -3.10 10.01 5.71
N PHE A 72 -4.15 9.22 5.50
CA PHE A 72 -5.02 9.35 4.32
C PHE A 72 -6.01 10.51 4.38
N HIS A 73 -6.23 11.11 5.56
CA HIS A 73 -7.13 12.27 5.72
C HIS A 73 -6.36 13.57 5.99
N HIS A 74 -5.02 13.56 5.99
CA HIS A 74 -4.24 14.76 6.22
C HIS A 74 -4.28 15.66 4.96
N PRO A 75 -4.61 16.95 5.06
CA PRO A 75 -4.75 17.83 3.90
C PRO A 75 -3.44 18.03 3.13
N ASP A 76 -2.30 18.03 3.83
CA ASP A 76 -0.97 18.24 3.24
C ASP A 76 -0.25 16.93 2.85
N VAL A 77 -0.93 15.78 2.89
CA VAL A 77 -0.34 14.48 2.50
C VAL A 77 -1.08 13.91 1.29
N LYS A 78 -0.36 13.75 0.17
CA LYS A 78 -0.81 12.97 -0.99
C LYS A 78 -0.25 11.55 -0.90
N VAL A 79 -1.12 10.53 -0.87
CA VAL A 79 -0.70 9.12 -0.88
C VAL A 79 -0.89 8.52 -2.27
N ILE A 80 0.17 7.96 -2.83
CA ILE A 80 0.19 7.23 -4.11
C ILE A 80 0.45 5.75 -3.80
N THR A 81 -0.56 4.89 -3.99
CA THR A 81 -0.42 3.43 -3.87
C THR A 81 -0.25 2.78 -5.24
N GLY A 82 0.52 1.69 -5.33
CA GLY A 82 0.91 1.08 -6.60
C GLY A 82 2.03 1.86 -7.30
N GLY A 83 2.69 2.79 -6.58
CA GLY A 83 3.72 3.66 -7.12
C GLY A 83 5.11 3.10 -6.86
N GLU A 84 5.93 2.99 -7.89
CA GLU A 84 7.33 2.61 -7.82
C GLU A 84 8.21 3.74 -8.36
N ILE A 85 9.30 4.04 -7.65
CA ILE A 85 10.25 5.06 -8.08
C ILE A 85 11.08 4.48 -9.23
N GLU A 86 10.96 5.05 -10.42
CA GLU A 86 11.76 4.65 -11.59
C GLU A 86 13.09 5.39 -11.64
N GLU A 87 13.06 6.70 -11.37
CA GLU A 87 14.21 7.57 -11.55
C GLU A 87 14.18 8.73 -10.55
N ILE A 88 15.34 9.09 -10.03
CA ILE A 88 15.57 10.28 -9.20
C ILE A 88 16.75 11.03 -9.81
N GLU A 89 16.52 12.26 -10.22
CA GLU A 89 17.54 13.16 -10.74
C GLU A 89 17.73 14.38 -9.84
N GLY A 90 18.95 14.91 -9.81
CA GLY A 90 19.32 16.12 -9.08
C GLY A 90 20.11 15.85 -7.79
N GLU A 91 20.85 16.85 -7.34
CA GLU A 91 21.56 16.87 -6.05
C GLU A 91 20.79 17.73 -5.01
N GLY A 92 19.47 17.78 -5.19
CA GLY A 92 18.50 18.71 -4.59
C GLY A 92 17.99 19.73 -5.62
N PRO A 93 16.86 20.42 -5.38
CA PRO A 93 15.55 19.75 -5.48
C PRO A 93 15.57 18.58 -6.48
N PHE A 94 14.89 17.49 -6.13
CA PHE A 94 14.90 16.26 -6.88
C PHE A 94 13.72 16.23 -7.85
N ASN A 95 13.99 15.85 -9.10
CA ASN A 95 12.95 15.44 -10.03
C ASN A 95 12.80 13.93 -9.91
N VAL A 96 11.61 13.47 -9.53
CA VAL A 96 11.33 12.06 -9.28
C VAL A 96 10.27 11.57 -10.25
N ARG A 97 10.60 10.52 -11.01
CA ARG A 97 9.66 9.82 -11.88
C ARG A 97 9.09 8.60 -11.15
N ILE A 98 7.76 8.58 -11.04
CA ILE A 98 7.01 7.54 -10.34
C ILE A 98 6.17 6.79 -11.38
N LYS A 99 6.39 5.49 -11.52
CA LYS A 99 5.52 4.59 -12.27
C LYS A 99 4.38 4.13 -11.37
N ILE A 100 3.16 4.29 -11.83
CA ILE A 100 1.95 3.91 -11.10
C ILE A 100 1.32 2.72 -11.82
N ILE A 101 1.43 1.56 -11.20
CA ILE A 101 0.77 0.34 -11.63
C ILE A 101 -0.74 0.56 -11.43
N PRO A 102 -1.57 0.27 -12.45
CA PRO A 102 -3.01 0.46 -12.34
C PRO A 102 -3.58 -0.46 -11.26
N ARG A 103 -4.58 0.01 -10.51
CA ARG A 103 -5.24 -0.83 -9.50
C ARG A 103 -6.31 -1.72 -10.14
N GLY A 104 -6.91 -1.23 -11.23
CA GLY A 104 -8.07 -1.80 -11.91
C GLY A 104 -9.37 -1.69 -11.11
N VAL A 105 -9.35 -0.98 -9.98
CA VAL A 105 -10.50 -0.79 -9.08
C VAL A 105 -10.47 0.62 -8.49
N ASN A 106 -11.50 1.42 -8.78
CA ASN A 106 -11.59 2.82 -8.36
C ASN A 106 -12.15 2.98 -6.93
N GLU A 107 -12.36 4.23 -6.48
CA GLU A 107 -12.88 4.56 -5.13
C GLU A 107 -14.35 4.17 -4.87
N ASP A 108 -15.15 3.88 -5.89
CA ASP A 108 -16.56 3.48 -5.72
C ASP A 108 -16.69 2.05 -5.15
N CYS A 109 -15.58 1.30 -5.07
CA CYS A 109 -15.57 -0.04 -4.54
C CYS A 109 -16.02 -0.10 -3.07
N THR A 110 -17.12 -0.80 -2.81
CA THR A 110 -17.67 -1.03 -1.46
C THR A 110 -17.04 -2.22 -0.72
N ALA A 111 -16.02 -2.87 -1.30
CA ALA A 111 -15.40 -4.09 -0.79
C ALA A 111 -16.38 -5.25 -0.47
N CYS A 112 -17.49 -5.34 -1.23
CA CYS A 112 -18.54 -6.35 -1.02
C CYS A 112 -18.16 -7.80 -1.38
N ARG A 113 -16.96 -8.02 -1.94
CA ARG A 113 -16.35 -9.33 -2.28
C ARG A 113 -16.99 -10.16 -3.39
N LYS A 114 -18.09 -9.73 -4.00
CA LYS A 114 -18.72 -10.44 -5.14
C LYS A 114 -17.74 -10.75 -6.28
N CYS A 115 -16.82 -9.83 -6.57
CA CYS A 115 -15.83 -9.99 -7.62
C CYS A 115 -14.79 -11.09 -7.32
N GLU A 116 -14.43 -11.27 -6.05
CA GLU A 116 -13.52 -12.32 -5.57
C GLU A 116 -14.19 -13.70 -5.70
N GLU A 117 -15.47 -13.81 -5.35
CA GLU A 117 -16.25 -15.06 -5.41
C GLU A 117 -16.38 -15.63 -6.82
N VAL A 118 -16.49 -14.77 -7.84
CA VAL A 118 -16.66 -15.19 -9.25
C VAL A 118 -15.35 -15.32 -10.02
N CYS A 119 -14.23 -14.89 -9.44
CA CYS A 119 -12.95 -14.90 -10.12
C CYS A 119 -12.47 -16.34 -10.34
N PRO A 120 -12.22 -16.77 -11.59
CA PRO A 120 -11.77 -18.14 -11.86
C PRO A 120 -10.31 -18.38 -11.46
N VAL A 121 -9.55 -17.31 -11.19
CA VAL A 121 -8.14 -17.36 -10.79
C VAL A 121 -8.01 -16.82 -9.35
N PRO A 122 -7.82 -17.70 -8.36
CA PRO A 122 -7.66 -17.29 -6.97
C PRO A 122 -6.54 -16.25 -6.80
N GLY A 123 -6.87 -15.14 -6.16
CA GLY A 123 -5.93 -14.04 -5.90
C GLY A 123 -5.69 -13.08 -7.06
N ALA A 124 -6.29 -13.27 -8.24
CA ALA A 124 -6.15 -12.31 -9.34
C ALA A 124 -6.90 -10.99 -9.08
N ILE A 125 -7.95 -11.02 -8.25
CA ILE A 125 -8.55 -9.83 -7.64
C ILE A 125 -8.56 -10.06 -6.13
N TYR A 126 -7.97 -9.15 -5.37
CA TYR A 126 -7.63 -9.44 -3.98
C TYR A 126 -7.63 -8.21 -3.07
N MET A 127 -7.65 -8.48 -1.77
CA MET A 127 -7.27 -7.57 -0.69
C MET A 127 -6.12 -8.22 0.08
N GLU A 128 -5.04 -7.50 0.33
CA GLU A 128 -3.81 -8.12 0.85
C GLU A 128 -3.92 -8.63 2.30
N TYR A 129 -4.75 -7.99 3.12
CA TYR A 129 -4.98 -8.40 4.51
C TYR A 129 -6.39 -7.96 4.96
N PRO A 130 -6.92 -8.47 6.08
CA PRO A 130 -8.25 -8.07 6.56
C PRO A 130 -8.33 -6.54 6.78
N ARG A 131 -9.20 -5.86 6.03
CA ARG A 131 -9.40 -4.39 6.04
C ARG A 131 -8.13 -3.60 5.66
N PRO A 132 -7.68 -3.68 4.40
CA PRO A 132 -6.52 -2.92 3.98
C PRO A 132 -6.84 -1.45 3.72
N HIS A 133 -5.82 -0.59 3.63
CA HIS A 133 -6.00 0.80 3.18
C HIS A 133 -5.36 1.04 1.82
N PRO A 134 -6.07 1.70 0.89
CA PRO A 134 -7.50 1.95 0.89
C PRO A 134 -8.34 0.65 0.95
N VAL A 135 -9.56 0.73 1.51
CA VAL A 135 -10.47 -0.43 1.66
C VAL A 135 -11.17 -0.72 0.31
N ARG A 136 -10.38 -1.13 -0.68
CA ARG A 136 -10.87 -1.51 -2.02
C ARG A 136 -10.01 -2.62 -2.60
N PHE A 137 -10.57 -3.42 -3.48
CA PHE A 137 -9.85 -4.51 -4.15
C PHE A 137 -8.75 -3.98 -5.08
N ALA A 138 -7.79 -4.83 -5.43
CA ALA A 138 -6.81 -4.58 -6.48
C ALA A 138 -6.70 -5.80 -7.39
N ILE A 139 -6.24 -5.58 -8.62
CA ILE A 139 -5.99 -6.65 -9.59
C ILE A 139 -4.51 -7.00 -9.61
N ASP A 140 -4.19 -8.28 -9.48
CA ASP A 140 -2.88 -8.82 -9.82
C ASP A 140 -2.85 -9.06 -11.33
N TRP A 141 -2.20 -8.15 -12.06
CA TRP A 141 -2.15 -8.17 -13.51
C TRP A 141 -1.37 -9.34 -14.10
N ASP A 142 -0.45 -9.93 -13.33
CA ASP A 142 0.30 -11.12 -13.76
C ASP A 142 -0.57 -12.39 -13.71
N ARG A 143 -1.60 -12.38 -12.86
CA ARG A 143 -2.57 -13.49 -12.72
C ARG A 143 -3.86 -13.26 -13.48
N CYS A 144 -4.23 -12.01 -13.75
CA CYS A 144 -5.50 -11.67 -14.36
C CYS A 144 -5.59 -12.14 -15.81
N THR A 145 -6.63 -12.92 -16.13
CA THR A 145 -6.90 -13.40 -17.49
C THR A 145 -7.79 -12.46 -18.31
N ARG A 146 -8.16 -11.30 -17.74
CA ARG A 146 -9.10 -10.33 -18.32
C ARG A 146 -10.44 -10.94 -18.77
N CYS A 147 -10.95 -11.92 -18.03
CA CYS A 147 -12.19 -12.63 -18.39
C CYS A 147 -13.50 -11.83 -18.19
N GLY A 148 -13.46 -10.67 -17.53
CA GLY A 148 -14.62 -9.77 -17.38
C GLY A 148 -15.64 -10.13 -16.28
N LYS A 149 -15.62 -11.36 -15.73
CA LYS A 149 -16.62 -11.79 -14.73
C LYS A 149 -16.75 -10.88 -13.51
N CYS A 150 -15.63 -10.33 -13.02
CA CYS A 150 -15.63 -9.40 -11.89
C CYS A 150 -16.35 -8.09 -12.23
N VAL A 151 -16.21 -7.60 -13.46
CA VAL A 151 -16.87 -6.38 -13.96
C VAL A 151 -18.38 -6.59 -14.01
N GLU A 152 -18.84 -7.72 -14.54
CA GLU A 152 -20.27 -8.05 -14.67
C GLU A 152 -21.03 -8.07 -13.34
N VAL A 153 -20.37 -8.50 -12.25
CA VAL A 153 -21.00 -8.63 -10.93
C VAL A 153 -20.81 -7.41 -10.02
N CYS A 154 -19.99 -6.42 -10.44
CA CYS A 154 -19.70 -5.26 -9.62
C CYS A 154 -20.90 -4.31 -9.59
N PRO A 155 -21.59 -4.14 -8.44
CA PRO A 155 -22.80 -3.30 -8.39
C PRO A 155 -22.49 -1.81 -8.59
N GLU A 156 -21.27 -1.39 -8.28
CA GLU A 156 -20.84 0.01 -8.34
C GLU A 156 -20.11 0.35 -9.65
N ASN A 157 -19.93 -0.61 -10.57
CA ASN A 157 -19.10 -0.46 -11.77
C ASN A 157 -17.68 0.05 -11.48
N ALA A 158 -17.13 -0.35 -10.33
CA ALA A 158 -15.85 0.15 -9.83
C ALA A 158 -14.61 -0.48 -10.50
N ILE A 159 -14.79 -1.48 -11.38
CA ILE A 159 -13.70 -2.29 -11.93
C ILE A 159 -13.44 -1.91 -13.39
N ASP A 160 -12.20 -1.55 -13.70
CA ASP A 160 -11.72 -1.22 -15.03
C ASP A 160 -10.53 -2.12 -15.39
N LEU A 161 -10.72 -3.04 -16.35
CA LEU A 161 -9.69 -3.96 -16.81
C LEU A 161 -8.76 -3.35 -17.87
N ASP A 162 -9.10 -2.16 -18.36
CA ASP A 162 -8.36 -1.43 -19.38
C ASP A 162 -7.66 -0.19 -18.79
N GLU A 163 -7.65 -0.04 -17.45
CA GLU A 163 -6.89 1.01 -16.78
C GLU A 163 -5.40 0.91 -17.16
N GLU A 164 -4.88 1.99 -17.76
CA GLU A 164 -3.50 2.05 -18.20
C GLU A 164 -2.55 2.47 -17.08
N GLU A 165 -1.32 1.97 -17.17
CA GLU A 165 -0.19 2.43 -16.36
C GLU A 165 0.06 3.92 -16.59
N LYS A 166 0.40 4.62 -15.50
CA LYS A 166 0.66 6.06 -15.51
C LYS A 166 2.05 6.36 -15.02
N THR A 167 2.62 7.45 -15.51
CA THR A 167 3.86 8.01 -14.99
C THR A 167 3.56 9.40 -14.43
N GLU A 168 3.96 9.65 -13.19
CA GLU A 168 3.88 10.96 -12.55
C GLU A 168 5.28 11.49 -12.29
N GLU A 169 5.56 12.73 -12.70
CA GLU A 169 6.81 13.42 -12.37
C GLU A 169 6.54 14.48 -11.30
N ILE A 170 7.32 14.45 -10.22
CA ILE A 170 7.21 15.39 -9.11
C ILE A 170 8.57 16.02 -8.80
N GLU A 171 8.55 17.30 -8.45
CA GLU A 171 9.72 18.00 -7.89
C GLU A 171 9.60 18.01 -6.36
N VAL A 172 10.65 17.62 -5.63
CA VAL A 172 10.67 17.57 -4.16
C VAL A 172 11.99 18.10 -3.59
N ASP A 173 11.94 18.72 -2.42
CA ASP A 173 13.13 19.28 -1.75
C ASP A 173 13.94 18.22 -0.99
N ALA A 174 13.27 17.16 -0.54
CA ALA A 174 13.86 16.11 0.28
C ALA A 174 13.17 14.76 0.04
N ILE A 175 13.92 13.67 0.27
CA ILE A 175 13.44 12.30 0.14
C ILE A 175 13.75 11.52 1.42
N ILE A 176 12.77 10.79 1.93
CA ILE A 176 12.89 9.89 3.08
C ILE A 176 12.59 8.47 2.61
N TYR A 177 13.58 7.57 2.68
CA TYR A 177 13.41 6.15 2.36
C TYR A 177 13.01 5.34 3.60
N THR A 178 11.86 4.69 3.53
CA THR A 178 11.25 3.87 4.60
C THR A 178 10.68 2.56 4.04
N THR A 179 11.40 1.91 3.13
CA THR A 179 10.96 0.71 2.38
C THR A 179 10.86 -0.57 3.22
N GLY A 180 11.17 -0.50 4.52
CA GLY A 180 11.03 -1.62 5.45
C GLY A 180 12.12 -2.67 5.28
N PHE A 181 11.72 -3.94 5.35
CA PHE A 181 12.61 -5.09 5.27
C PHE A 181 11.89 -6.24 4.55
N GLU A 182 12.68 -7.24 4.15
CA GLU A 182 12.19 -8.53 3.65
C GLU A 182 12.60 -9.64 4.61
N GLU A 183 11.78 -10.68 4.70
CA GLU A 183 12.14 -11.89 5.44
C GLU A 183 13.28 -12.61 4.71
N ILE A 184 14.17 -13.25 5.48
CA ILE A 184 15.18 -14.12 4.89
C ILE A 184 14.50 -15.26 4.15
N ASP A 185 14.97 -15.57 2.93
CA ASP A 185 14.56 -16.77 2.22
C ASP A 185 15.04 -18.01 3.01
N PRO A 186 14.14 -18.76 3.65
CA PRO A 186 14.52 -19.90 4.48
C PRO A 186 15.03 -21.10 3.65
N GLU A 187 14.84 -21.13 2.33
CA GLU A 187 15.44 -22.16 1.46
C GLU A 187 16.98 -22.08 1.44
N THR A 188 17.52 -20.90 1.75
CA THR A 188 18.96 -20.70 1.89
C THR A 188 19.55 -21.44 3.11
N LEU A 189 18.73 -21.72 4.12
CA LEU A 189 19.09 -22.43 5.36
C LEU A 189 18.79 -23.92 5.24
N LYS A 190 19.53 -24.60 4.35
CA LYS A 190 19.30 -26.00 3.95
C LYS A 190 19.27 -26.98 5.12
N GLU A 191 20.01 -26.71 6.19
CA GLU A 191 20.06 -27.54 7.40
C GLU A 191 18.72 -27.63 8.14
N TYR A 192 17.84 -26.64 7.97
CA TYR A 192 16.52 -26.62 8.60
C TYR A 192 15.43 -27.26 7.74
N GLY A 193 15.74 -27.58 6.47
CA GLY A 193 14.84 -28.34 5.60
C GLY A 193 13.52 -27.65 5.29
N TYR A 194 13.52 -26.32 5.22
CA TYR A 194 12.36 -25.55 4.75
C TYR A 194 11.90 -26.04 3.38
N GLY A 195 10.58 -26.20 3.19
CA GLY A 195 9.98 -26.76 1.97
C GLY A 195 10.14 -28.29 1.81
N LYS A 196 10.97 -28.96 2.62
CA LYS A 196 11.14 -30.42 2.63
C LYS A 196 10.32 -31.09 3.72
N TYR A 197 10.28 -30.49 4.91
CA TYR A 197 9.51 -31.00 6.04
C TYR A 197 8.19 -30.22 6.18
N PRO A 198 7.07 -30.91 6.48
CA PRO A 198 5.77 -30.28 6.69
C PRO A 198 5.72 -29.47 7.99
#